data_AF-A0A0J1GQ99-F1
#
_entry.id   AF-A0A0J1GQ99-F1
#
_cell.length_a   1.000
_cell.length_b   1.000
_cell.length_c   1.000
_cell.angle_alpha   90.00
_cell.angle_beta   90.00
_cell.angle_gamma   90.00
#
_symmetry.space_group_name_H-M   'P 1'
#
loop_
_entity.id
_entity.type
_entity.pdbx_description
1 polymer ?
#
loop_
_entity_poly.entity_id
_entity_poly.type
_entity_poly.pdbx_seq_one_letter_code
_entity_poly.pdbx_strand_id
1 'polypeptide(L)'
;MRSDDLSQMGSARVSKTTFATAPCIHKQHASKVEIGFYQFAAPALHGINTPKLLKATNTDLFIEFIPQAITRKALYSDPQTFEQLAQLHCSPYIPPFDVKTHEWTDSATELALSELNLPQSAQQAVRSIQSRSSCLFKYAGLISGDTNEGNWGKRSNGELVLFDWERFGYGSPAIDLAPLVSGLGTIADYKSIVENYIQYHSTIPKDTLVTHLIIAKCWIMIEVVNILVNRKKPETELYLNWYRQHAPSWLEACASVQKYSR
;
A
#
# COMPACT_ATOMS: atom_id res chain seq x y z
N MET A 1 19.45 -20.47 18.02
CA MET A 1 18.50 -19.41 17.62
C MET A 1 17.32 -20.10 16.96
N ARG A 2 16.09 -19.81 17.42
CA ARG A 2 14.85 -20.32 16.81
C ARG A 2 14.27 -19.16 16.03
N SER A 3 14.42 -19.18 14.71
CA SER A 3 13.96 -18.14 13.79
C SER A 3 12.72 -18.65 13.08
N ASP A 4 11.57 -18.02 13.32
CA ASP A 4 10.38 -18.23 12.51
C ASP A 4 10.41 -17.22 11.35
N ASP A 5 10.41 -17.71 10.10
CA ASP A 5 10.39 -16.89 8.88
C ASP A 5 8.96 -16.37 8.63
N LEU A 6 8.81 -15.05 8.53
CA LEU A 6 7.51 -14.37 8.38
C LEU A 6 7.33 -13.72 7.00
N SER A 7 8.24 -13.96 6.04
CA SER A 7 8.18 -13.31 4.73
C SER A 7 6.97 -13.78 3.90
N GLN A 8 6.06 -12.85 3.55
CA GLN A 8 4.90 -13.15 2.68
C GLN A 8 5.13 -12.64 1.25
N MET A 9 5.56 -11.37 1.08
CA MET A 9 5.70 -10.71 -0.22
C MET A 9 6.91 -9.76 -0.39
N GLY A 10 7.75 -9.49 0.62
CA GLY A 10 8.98 -8.69 0.45
C GLY A 10 10.18 -9.48 -0.11
N SER A 11 11.26 -8.80 -0.50
CA SER A 11 12.56 -9.45 -0.79
C SER A 11 13.41 -9.68 0.47
N ALA A 12 13.10 -8.95 1.55
CA ALA A 12 13.76 -9.09 2.83
C ALA A 12 13.36 -10.39 3.54
N ARG A 13 14.32 -11.03 4.22
CA ARG A 13 14.03 -12.12 5.15
C ARG A 13 13.65 -11.53 6.48
N VAL A 14 12.50 -11.93 7.01
CA VAL A 14 11.94 -11.37 8.25
C VAL A 14 11.88 -12.48 9.28
N SER A 15 12.56 -12.29 10.40
CA SER A 15 12.53 -13.25 11.50
C SER A 15 12.30 -12.58 12.85
N LYS A 16 11.59 -13.28 13.74
CA LYS A 16 11.48 -12.86 15.13
C LYS A 16 12.73 -13.30 15.88
N THR A 17 13.35 -12.36 16.60
CA THR A 17 14.54 -12.63 17.42
C THR A 17 14.46 -11.82 18.72
N THR A 18 15.56 -11.77 19.47
CA THR A 18 15.71 -10.95 20.67
C THR A 18 16.89 -10.00 20.51
N PHE A 19 16.70 -8.74 20.85
CA PHE A 19 17.76 -7.74 20.94
C PHE A 19 17.76 -7.16 22.35
N ALA A 20 18.90 -7.26 23.05
CA ALA A 20 19.04 -6.88 24.46
C ALA A 20 17.88 -7.42 25.33
N THR A 21 17.60 -8.73 25.20
CA THR A 21 16.53 -9.52 25.87
C THR A 21 15.07 -9.17 25.53
N ALA A 22 14.81 -8.12 24.74
CA ALA A 22 13.47 -7.80 24.26
C ALA A 22 13.16 -8.46 22.89
N PRO A 23 11.94 -8.96 22.64
CA PRO A 23 11.53 -9.44 21.32
C PRO A 23 11.62 -8.34 20.26
N CYS A 24 12.22 -8.64 19.12
CA CYS A 24 12.31 -7.73 17.99
C CYS A 24 12.15 -8.47 16.65
N ILE A 25 11.92 -7.69 15.60
CA ILE A 25 11.97 -8.16 14.23
C ILE A 25 13.36 -7.87 13.68
N HIS A 26 14.01 -8.89 13.14
CA HIS A 26 15.22 -8.78 12.35
C HIS A 26 14.85 -8.91 10.88
N LYS A 27 14.97 -7.81 10.14
CA LYS A 27 14.88 -7.79 8.69
C LYS A 27 16.28 -7.81 8.09
N GLN A 28 16.56 -8.82 7.28
CA GLN A 28 17.81 -8.92 6.53
C GLN A 28 17.60 -8.49 5.08
N HIS A 29 18.62 -7.85 4.51
CA HIS A 29 18.57 -7.31 3.15
C HIS A 29 17.44 -6.28 2.94
N ALA A 30 17.21 -5.45 3.96
CA ALA A 30 16.29 -4.32 3.85
C ALA A 30 16.71 -3.40 2.69
N SER A 31 15.73 -2.82 2.01
CA SER A 31 15.98 -1.90 0.92
C SER A 31 16.63 -0.61 1.44
N LYS A 32 17.34 0.11 0.56
CA LYS A 32 17.91 1.42 0.91
C LYS A 32 16.81 2.40 1.38
N VAL A 33 15.62 2.29 0.79
CA VAL A 33 14.44 3.10 1.16
C VAL A 33 14.02 2.78 2.59
N GLU A 34 13.86 1.51 2.95
CA GLU A 34 13.43 1.11 4.30
C GLU A 34 14.49 1.50 5.36
N ILE A 35 15.77 1.30 5.07
CA ILE A 35 16.86 1.72 5.94
C ILE A 35 16.84 3.23 6.15
N GLY A 36 16.75 4.00 5.06
CA GLY A 36 16.65 5.45 5.11
C GLY A 36 15.42 5.92 5.89
N PHE A 37 14.28 5.24 5.71
CA PHE A 37 13.07 5.53 6.46
C PHE A 37 13.30 5.40 7.97
N TYR A 38 13.77 4.26 8.45
CA TYR A 38 13.94 4.06 9.91
C TYR A 38 15.06 4.92 10.51
N GLN A 39 16.12 5.22 9.75
CA GLN A 39 17.22 6.05 10.24
C GLN A 39 16.89 7.55 10.26
N PHE A 40 16.10 8.03 9.29
CA PHE A 40 15.90 9.47 9.08
C PHE A 40 14.43 9.90 9.17
N ALA A 41 13.51 9.21 8.51
CA ALA A 41 12.10 9.62 8.45
C ALA A 41 11.31 9.28 9.71
N ALA A 42 11.40 8.04 10.19
CA ALA A 42 10.69 7.57 11.38
C ALA A 42 10.86 8.47 12.63
N PRO A 43 12.07 8.95 13.00
CA PRO A 43 12.22 9.86 14.14
C PRO A 43 11.74 11.30 13.87
N ALA A 44 11.58 11.69 12.61
CA ALA A 44 11.24 13.06 12.20
C ALA A 44 9.75 13.24 11.86
N LEU A 45 9.06 12.17 11.47
CA LEU A 45 7.62 12.19 11.18
C LEU A 45 6.81 12.26 12.48
N HIS A 46 5.76 13.06 12.45
CA HIS A 46 4.81 13.21 13.55
C HIS A 46 3.43 12.73 13.12
N GLY A 47 2.63 12.27 14.08
CA GLY A 47 1.24 11.85 13.83
C GLY A 47 1.09 10.49 13.16
N ILE A 48 2.18 9.77 12.90
CA ILE A 48 2.17 8.37 12.45
C ILE A 48 3.10 7.52 13.31
N ASN A 49 2.59 6.39 13.79
CA ASN A 49 3.34 5.45 14.59
C ASN A 49 4.03 4.43 13.69
N THR A 50 5.34 4.31 13.88
CA THR A 50 6.19 3.31 13.23
C THR A 50 6.82 2.41 14.29
N PRO A 51 7.31 1.21 13.93
CA PRO A 51 8.17 0.44 14.82
C PRO A 51 9.40 1.26 15.24
N LYS A 52 9.80 1.16 16.50
CA LYS A 52 11.07 1.74 16.95
C LYS A 52 12.24 1.03 16.31
N LEU A 53 13.20 1.79 15.77
CA LEU A 53 14.50 1.26 15.35
C LEU A 53 15.36 0.95 16.58
N LEU A 54 15.78 -0.30 16.74
CA LEU A 54 16.68 -0.74 17.82
C LEU A 54 18.14 -0.71 17.37
N LYS A 55 18.39 -1.17 16.14
CA LYS A 55 19.72 -1.17 15.52
C LYS A 55 19.60 -1.26 14.01
N ALA A 56 20.45 -0.53 13.29
CA ALA A 56 20.69 -0.70 11.86
C ALA A 56 22.16 -1.06 11.64
N THR A 57 22.45 -2.01 10.76
CA THR A 57 23.83 -2.38 10.39
C THR A 57 23.86 -2.86 8.95
N ASN A 58 24.56 -2.13 8.08
CA ASN A 58 24.56 -2.38 6.64
C ASN A 58 23.12 -2.47 6.10
N THR A 59 22.68 -3.66 5.66
CA THR A 59 21.34 -3.91 5.15
C THR A 59 20.41 -4.62 6.14
N ASP A 60 20.82 -4.71 7.40
CA ASP A 60 20.05 -5.39 8.45
C ASP A 60 19.41 -4.35 9.38
N LEU A 61 18.12 -4.55 9.65
CA LEU A 61 17.33 -3.75 10.57
C LEU A 61 16.84 -4.62 11.73
N PHE A 62 17.01 -4.13 12.94
CA PHE A 62 16.40 -4.66 14.16
C PHE A 62 15.38 -3.63 14.61
N ILE A 63 14.10 -3.96 14.51
CA ILE A 63 12.99 -3.06 14.82
C ILE A 63 12.06 -3.68 15.85
N GLU A 64 11.29 -2.82 16.52
CA GLU A 64 10.26 -3.20 17.48
C GLU A 64 9.34 -4.30 16.94
N PHE A 65 9.07 -5.32 17.77
CA PHE A 65 8.05 -6.32 17.48
C PHE A 65 6.66 -5.79 17.85
N ILE A 66 5.75 -5.74 16.87
CA ILE A 66 4.35 -5.34 17.08
C ILE A 66 3.49 -6.61 17.26
N PRO A 67 2.94 -6.86 18.46
CA PRO A 67 2.43 -8.20 18.82
C PRO A 67 1.02 -8.52 18.33
N GLN A 68 0.17 -7.53 18.07
CA GLN A 68 -1.24 -7.76 17.75
C GLN A 68 -1.50 -7.47 16.28
N ALA A 69 -1.85 -8.50 15.51
CA ALA A 69 -2.33 -8.32 14.15
C ALA A 69 -3.71 -7.61 14.15
N ILE A 70 -4.00 -6.89 13.08
CA ILE A 70 -5.27 -6.20 12.89
C ILE A 70 -5.88 -6.60 11.55
N THR A 71 -7.21 -6.69 11.49
CA THR A 71 -7.92 -7.01 10.24
C THR A 71 -8.19 -5.73 9.45
N ARG A 72 -8.31 -5.84 8.12
CA ARG A 72 -8.77 -4.70 7.29
C ARG A 72 -10.08 -4.08 7.77
N LYS A 73 -11.03 -4.90 8.24
CA LYS A 73 -12.31 -4.39 8.78
C LYS A 73 -12.08 -3.52 10.01
N ALA A 74 -11.19 -3.92 10.90
CA ALA A 74 -10.84 -3.14 12.07
C ALA A 74 -10.10 -1.85 11.68
N LEU A 75 -9.18 -1.88 10.71
CA LEU A 75 -8.53 -0.67 10.17
C LEU A 75 -9.56 0.32 9.60
N TYR A 76 -10.49 -0.17 8.78
CA TYR A 76 -11.54 0.65 8.20
C TYR A 76 -12.44 1.33 9.24
N SER A 77 -12.70 0.66 10.37
CA SER A 77 -13.53 1.19 11.44
C SER A 77 -12.77 2.04 12.46
N ASP A 78 -11.44 2.08 12.42
CA ASP A 78 -10.62 2.79 13.40
C ASP A 78 -10.25 4.20 12.88
N PRO A 79 -10.75 5.28 13.53
CA PRO A 79 -10.37 6.66 13.21
C PRO A 79 -8.86 6.89 13.09
N GLN A 80 -8.05 6.20 13.91
CA GLN A 80 -6.60 6.35 13.92
C GLN A 80 -5.97 5.96 12.59
N THR A 81 -6.59 5.07 11.81
CA THR A 81 -6.08 4.69 10.48
C THR A 81 -6.07 5.91 9.56
N PHE A 82 -7.20 6.62 9.46
CA PHE A 82 -7.33 7.76 8.57
C PHE A 82 -6.57 8.98 9.08
N GLU A 83 -6.57 9.19 10.40
CA GLU A 83 -5.80 10.26 11.03
C GLU A 83 -4.30 10.11 10.76
N GLN A 84 -3.71 8.94 11.02
CA GLN A 84 -2.27 8.73 10.82
C GLN A 84 -1.86 8.84 9.35
N LEU A 85 -2.69 8.30 8.43
CA LEU A 85 -2.44 8.45 7.00
C LEU A 85 -2.54 9.91 6.56
N ALA A 86 -3.53 10.67 7.02
CA ALA A 86 -3.64 12.09 6.70
C ALA A 86 -2.42 12.88 7.23
N GLN A 87 -1.96 12.59 8.46
CA GLN A 87 -0.75 13.23 9.01
C GLN A 87 0.49 12.93 8.17
N LEU A 88 0.67 11.69 7.71
CA LEU A 88 1.74 11.32 6.80
C LEU A 88 1.65 12.12 5.49
N HIS A 89 0.48 12.08 4.83
CA HIS A 89 0.29 12.66 3.51
C HIS A 89 0.43 14.19 3.49
N CYS A 90 0.22 14.84 4.64
CA CYS A 90 0.30 16.30 4.81
C CYS A 90 1.60 16.75 5.47
N SER A 91 2.47 15.81 5.82
CA SER A 91 3.75 16.11 6.45
C SER A 91 4.60 16.98 5.52
N PRO A 92 5.17 18.09 6.01
CA PRO A 92 6.12 18.91 5.26
C PRO A 92 7.53 18.29 5.21
N TYR A 93 7.71 17.08 5.75
CA TYR A 93 8.99 16.40 5.80
C TYR A 93 9.54 16.13 4.39
N ILE A 94 10.80 16.46 4.18
CA ILE A 94 11.53 16.18 2.94
C ILE A 94 12.60 15.13 3.27
N PRO A 95 12.47 13.89 2.75
CA PRO A 95 13.45 12.83 3.00
C PRO A 95 14.84 13.23 2.48
N PRO A 96 15.91 13.14 3.31
CA PRO A 96 17.28 13.42 2.90
C PRO A 96 17.94 12.22 2.18
N PHE A 97 17.14 11.25 1.74
CA PHE A 97 17.57 10.00 1.12
C PHE A 97 16.66 9.67 -0.07
N ASP A 98 17.15 8.81 -0.97
CA ASP A 98 16.38 8.37 -2.12
C ASP A 98 15.18 7.53 -1.68
N VAL A 99 13.99 7.97 -2.08
CA VAL A 99 12.72 7.27 -1.81
C VAL A 99 12.29 6.40 -2.99
N LYS A 100 11.28 5.57 -2.79
CA LYS A 100 10.73 4.75 -3.88
C LYS A 100 10.08 5.64 -4.94
N THR A 101 10.53 5.49 -6.19
CA THR A 101 9.77 5.96 -7.35
C THR A 101 8.65 4.97 -7.65
N HIS A 102 7.41 5.44 -7.58
CA HIS A 102 6.22 4.67 -7.95
C HIS A 102 5.87 4.93 -9.42
N GLU A 103 5.51 3.86 -10.13
CA GLU A 103 5.14 3.94 -11.53
C GLU A 103 4.20 2.80 -11.93
N TRP A 104 3.48 3.01 -13.03
CA TRP A 104 2.67 2.01 -13.70
C TRP A 104 3.02 1.97 -15.19
N THR A 105 3.91 1.04 -15.55
CA THR A 105 4.45 0.93 -16.91
C THR A 105 3.51 0.19 -17.84
N ASP A 106 3.60 0.50 -19.15
CA ASP A 106 2.86 -0.21 -20.19
C ASP A 106 3.21 -1.69 -20.21
N SER A 107 4.50 -2.03 -20.00
CA SER A 107 4.94 -3.42 -19.92
C SER A 107 4.28 -4.20 -18.78
N ALA A 108 4.07 -3.56 -17.62
CA ALA A 108 3.37 -4.19 -16.50
C ALA A 108 1.90 -4.42 -16.82
N THR A 109 1.24 -3.48 -17.52
CA THR A 109 -0.14 -3.65 -18.00
C THR A 109 -0.24 -4.81 -18.98
N GLU A 110 0.61 -4.86 -20.01
CA GLU A 110 0.52 -5.89 -21.04
C GLU A 110 0.81 -7.28 -20.48
N LEU A 111 1.79 -7.43 -19.58
CA LEU A 111 2.05 -8.69 -18.88
C LEU A 111 0.84 -9.15 -18.06
N ALA A 112 0.25 -8.27 -17.26
CA ALA A 112 -0.90 -8.65 -16.45
C ALA A 112 -2.14 -8.98 -17.31
N LEU A 113 -2.37 -8.22 -18.39
CA LEU A 113 -3.50 -8.46 -19.29
C LEU A 113 -3.36 -9.78 -20.06
N SER A 114 -2.15 -10.18 -20.46
CA SER A 114 -1.95 -11.49 -21.10
C SER A 114 -2.25 -12.65 -20.16
N GLU A 115 -1.89 -12.53 -18.88
CA GLU A 115 -2.13 -13.55 -17.86
C GLU A 115 -3.60 -13.62 -17.44
N LEU A 116 -4.24 -12.45 -17.31
CA LEU A 116 -5.66 -12.37 -16.94
C LEU A 116 -6.57 -12.84 -18.08
N ASN A 117 -6.21 -12.63 -19.34
CA ASN A 117 -7.06 -12.95 -20.50
C ASN A 117 -8.49 -12.39 -20.38
N LEU A 118 -8.61 -11.13 -19.96
CA LEU A 118 -9.90 -10.44 -19.82
C LEU A 118 -10.58 -10.18 -21.18
N PRO A 119 -11.91 -9.99 -21.23
CA PRO A 119 -12.59 -9.50 -22.42
C PRO A 119 -11.97 -8.20 -22.95
N GLN A 120 -12.01 -8.00 -24.28
CA GLN A 120 -11.36 -6.85 -24.92
C GLN A 120 -11.82 -5.49 -24.37
N SER A 121 -13.11 -5.35 -24.03
CA SER A 121 -13.67 -4.14 -23.41
C SER A 121 -13.03 -3.84 -22.03
N ALA A 122 -12.83 -4.87 -21.21
CA ALA A 122 -12.16 -4.75 -19.92
C ALA A 122 -10.67 -4.39 -20.10
N GLN A 123 -9.99 -5.00 -21.06
CA GLN A 123 -8.59 -4.63 -21.36
C GLN A 123 -8.45 -3.16 -21.80
N GLN A 124 -9.37 -2.67 -22.64
CA GLN A 124 -9.43 -1.27 -23.04
C GLN A 124 -9.70 -0.34 -21.86
N ALA A 125 -10.57 -0.74 -20.93
CA ALA A 125 -10.84 0.01 -19.72
C ALA A 125 -9.58 0.12 -18.84
N VAL A 126 -8.82 -0.96 -18.63
CA VAL A 126 -7.55 -0.93 -17.90
C VAL A 126 -6.56 0.04 -18.53
N ARG A 127 -6.33 -0.04 -19.85
CA ARG A 127 -5.43 0.88 -20.57
C ARG A 127 -5.89 2.35 -20.47
N SER A 128 -7.20 2.59 -20.53
CA SER A 128 -7.79 3.92 -20.33
C SER A 128 -7.61 4.45 -18.90
N ILE A 129 -7.65 3.58 -17.90
CA ILE A 129 -7.34 3.96 -16.51
C ILE A 129 -5.84 4.26 -16.36
N GLN A 130 -4.97 3.40 -16.91
CA GLN A 130 -3.53 3.59 -16.87
C GLN A 130 -3.09 4.93 -17.48
N SER A 131 -3.66 5.34 -18.62
CA SER A 131 -3.27 6.61 -19.27
C SER A 131 -3.50 7.86 -18.42
N ARG A 132 -4.33 7.74 -17.36
CA ARG A 132 -4.61 8.82 -16.39
C ARG A 132 -3.85 8.66 -15.08
N SER A 133 -3.06 7.60 -14.92
CA SER A 133 -2.40 7.25 -13.66
C SER A 133 -1.31 8.21 -13.21
N SER A 134 -0.85 9.12 -14.08
CA SER A 134 0.16 10.12 -13.71
C SER A 134 -0.26 11.00 -12.53
N CYS A 135 -1.56 11.19 -12.29
CA CYS A 135 -2.09 11.90 -11.12
C CYS A 135 -1.73 11.23 -9.78
N LEU A 136 -1.48 9.91 -9.78
CA LEU A 136 -1.06 9.18 -8.59
C LEU A 136 0.41 9.43 -8.28
N PHE A 137 1.26 9.42 -9.30
CA PHE A 137 2.72 9.37 -9.11
C PHE A 137 3.40 10.74 -9.15
N LYS A 138 2.74 11.76 -9.71
CA LYS A 138 3.25 13.15 -9.74
C LYS A 138 2.81 13.97 -8.53
N TYR A 139 1.97 13.42 -7.66
CA TYR A 139 1.52 14.12 -6.47
C TYR A 139 2.64 14.14 -5.42
N ALA A 140 2.89 15.31 -4.82
CA ALA A 140 4.07 15.54 -3.97
C ALA A 140 3.87 15.17 -2.48
N GLY A 141 2.73 14.58 -2.13
CA GLY A 141 2.49 14.09 -0.76
C GLY A 141 3.32 12.85 -0.46
N LEU A 142 3.77 12.71 0.79
CA LEU A 142 4.42 11.48 1.25
C LEU A 142 3.40 10.36 1.36
N ILE A 143 3.82 9.13 1.07
CA ILE A 143 3.03 7.92 1.24
C ILE A 143 3.89 6.81 1.83
N SER A 144 3.26 5.88 2.53
CA SER A 144 3.87 4.61 2.90
C SER A 144 4.09 3.75 1.67
N GLY A 145 3.13 3.76 0.74
CA GLY A 145 3.17 2.99 -0.50
C GLY A 145 2.79 1.51 -0.34
N ASP A 146 2.52 1.06 0.90
CA ASP A 146 2.08 -0.31 1.21
C ASP A 146 1.28 -0.43 2.52
N THR A 147 0.04 0.07 2.53
CA THR A 147 -0.84 0.05 3.70
C THR A 147 -1.76 -1.17 3.77
N ASN A 148 -1.37 -2.28 3.13
CA ASN A 148 -2.12 -3.54 3.19
C ASN A 148 -2.31 -4.02 4.64
N GLU A 149 -3.37 -4.79 4.91
CA GLU A 149 -3.72 -5.19 6.29
C GLU A 149 -2.59 -5.89 7.05
N GLY A 150 -1.74 -6.64 6.34
CA GLY A 150 -0.59 -7.34 6.89
C GLY A 150 0.53 -6.42 7.39
N ASN A 151 0.51 -5.14 7.03
CA ASN A 151 1.52 -4.15 7.39
C ASN A 151 1.08 -3.26 8.57
N TRP A 152 -0.08 -3.55 9.16
CA TRP A 152 -0.55 -2.88 10.35
C TRP A 152 -0.59 -3.82 11.56
N GLY A 153 -0.44 -3.24 12.74
CA GLY A 153 -0.64 -3.95 13.99
C GLY A 153 -0.85 -3.01 15.16
N LYS A 154 -1.15 -3.58 16.33
CA LYS A 154 -1.27 -2.83 17.58
C LYS A 154 -0.18 -3.22 18.56
N ARG A 155 0.37 -2.21 19.23
CA ARG A 155 1.17 -2.39 20.44
C ARG A 155 0.29 -2.92 21.57
N SER A 156 0.91 -3.40 22.65
CA SER A 156 0.17 -3.90 23.82
C SER A 156 -0.65 -2.82 24.53
N ASN A 157 -0.28 -1.54 24.38
CA ASN A 157 -1.05 -0.39 24.87
C ASN A 157 -2.20 0.04 23.93
N GLY A 158 -2.40 -0.66 22.81
CA GLY A 158 -3.48 -0.39 21.85
C GLY A 158 -3.13 0.59 20.73
N GLU A 159 -1.93 1.19 20.73
CA GLU A 159 -1.49 2.10 19.66
C GLU A 159 -1.41 1.36 18.32
N LEU A 160 -2.09 1.89 17.30
CA LEU A 160 -2.01 1.41 15.93
C LEU A 160 -0.68 1.84 15.29
N VAL A 161 0.03 0.88 14.68
CA VAL A 161 1.37 1.05 14.10
C VAL A 161 1.39 0.53 12.67
N LEU A 162 1.95 1.31 11.75
CA LEU A 162 2.25 0.93 10.37
C LEU A 162 3.71 0.53 10.23
N PHE A 163 3.98 -0.62 9.63
CA PHE A 163 5.31 -1.14 9.37
C PHE A 163 5.49 -1.54 7.90
N ASP A 164 6.68 -2.03 7.56
CA ASP A 164 7.10 -2.33 6.19
C ASP A 164 7.18 -1.10 5.26
N TRP A 165 8.18 -0.27 5.50
CA TRP A 165 8.35 1.03 4.85
C TRP A 165 9.24 0.97 3.60
N GLU A 166 9.40 -0.20 2.98
CA GLU A 166 10.25 -0.37 1.80
C GLU A 166 9.72 0.34 0.54
N ARG A 167 8.44 0.71 0.55
CA ARG A 167 7.76 1.45 -0.51
C ARG A 167 7.55 2.93 -0.18
N PHE A 168 8.16 3.45 0.89
CA PHE A 168 8.05 4.86 1.27
C PHE A 168 8.48 5.78 0.12
N GLY A 169 7.66 6.78 -0.19
CA GLY A 169 7.94 7.72 -1.27
C GLY A 169 6.87 8.78 -1.45
N TYR A 170 6.77 9.29 -2.68
CA TYR A 170 5.81 10.33 -3.03
C TYR A 170 4.67 9.76 -3.86
N GLY A 171 3.46 10.24 -3.60
CA GLY A 171 2.30 9.92 -4.41
C GLY A 171 1.00 10.42 -3.81
N SER A 172 -0.09 10.16 -4.53
CA SER A 172 -1.44 10.50 -4.11
C SER A 172 -1.81 9.66 -2.87
N PRO A 173 -2.51 10.25 -1.88
CA PRO A 173 -3.11 9.53 -0.75
C PRO A 173 -3.89 8.27 -1.15
N ALA A 174 -4.46 8.26 -2.35
CA ALA A 174 -5.18 7.12 -2.90
C ALA A 174 -4.37 5.81 -2.93
N ILE A 175 -3.04 5.88 -3.05
CA ILE A 175 -2.17 4.71 -3.02
C ILE A 175 -2.27 4.00 -1.66
N ASP A 176 -2.26 4.77 -0.58
CA ASP A 176 -2.35 4.28 0.80
C ASP A 176 -3.80 4.02 1.25
N LEU A 177 -4.79 4.59 0.57
CA LEU A 177 -6.20 4.36 0.90
C LEU A 177 -6.81 3.18 0.14
N ALA A 178 -6.35 2.87 -1.07
CA ALA A 178 -6.91 1.80 -1.89
C ALA A 178 -6.82 0.39 -1.26
N PRO A 179 -5.76 0.02 -0.50
CA PRO A 179 -5.69 -1.24 0.24
C PRO A 179 -6.79 -1.45 1.29
N LEU A 180 -7.36 -0.37 1.82
CA LEU A 180 -8.45 -0.43 2.81
C LEU A 180 -9.77 -0.91 2.19
N VAL A 181 -9.92 -0.80 0.87
CA VAL A 181 -11.07 -1.33 0.13
C VAL A 181 -10.96 -2.85 0.00
N SER A 182 -11.98 -3.58 0.46
CA SER A 182 -12.02 -5.04 0.36
C SER A 182 -12.20 -5.54 -1.07
N GLY A 183 -11.35 -6.47 -1.52
CA GLY A 183 -11.39 -6.96 -2.90
C GLY A 183 -11.21 -5.82 -3.89
N LEU A 184 -12.05 -5.74 -4.94
CA LEU A 184 -12.14 -4.58 -5.84
C LEU A 184 -13.10 -3.49 -5.32
N GLY A 185 -13.96 -3.81 -4.34
CA GLY A 185 -14.96 -2.91 -3.79
C GLY A 185 -16.01 -2.40 -4.79
N THR A 186 -16.86 -1.51 -4.30
CA THR A 186 -17.89 -0.80 -5.04
C THR A 186 -17.63 0.70 -5.02
N ILE A 187 -18.34 1.46 -5.86
CA ILE A 187 -18.26 2.93 -5.84
C ILE A 187 -18.64 3.53 -4.47
N ALA A 188 -19.58 2.89 -3.75
CA ALA A 188 -19.93 3.31 -2.41
C ALA A 188 -18.78 3.11 -1.42
N ASP A 189 -18.05 2.00 -1.52
CA ASP A 189 -16.88 1.74 -0.66
C ASP A 189 -15.79 2.80 -0.86
N TYR A 190 -15.49 3.17 -2.11
CA TYR A 190 -14.54 4.25 -2.40
C TYR A 190 -14.98 5.59 -1.83
N LYS A 191 -16.25 5.96 -2.01
CA LYS A 191 -16.81 7.20 -1.45
C LYS A 191 -16.71 7.20 0.08
N SER A 192 -17.02 6.09 0.72
CA SER A 192 -16.98 5.98 2.18
C SER A 192 -15.55 6.07 2.73
N ILE A 193 -14.56 5.46 2.05
CA ILE A 193 -13.13 5.63 2.38
C ILE A 193 -12.73 7.10 2.30
N VAL A 194 -13.10 7.79 1.22
CA VAL A 194 -12.80 9.21 1.06
C VAL A 194 -13.48 10.04 2.14
N GLU A 195 -14.76 9.79 2.43
CA GLU A 195 -15.52 10.50 3.46
C GLU A 195 -14.89 10.37 4.85
N ASN A 196 -14.37 9.20 5.20
CA ASN A 196 -13.64 9.02 6.44
C ASN A 196 -12.28 9.73 6.43
N TYR A 197 -11.57 9.71 5.31
CA TYR A 197 -10.25 10.32 5.18
C TYR A 197 -10.30 11.87 5.22
N ILE A 198 -11.20 12.49 4.47
CA ILE A 198 -11.26 13.95 4.34
C ILE A 198 -11.66 14.67 5.64
N GLN A 199 -12.18 13.93 6.63
CA GLN A 199 -12.45 14.47 7.98
C GLN A 199 -11.17 14.91 8.69
N TYR A 200 -10.03 14.28 8.40
CA TYR A 200 -8.77 14.57 9.07
C TYR A 200 -7.93 15.58 8.30
N HIS A 201 -7.83 15.42 6.98
CA HIS A 201 -7.30 16.44 6.06
C HIS A 201 -7.36 15.92 4.62
N SER A 202 -7.70 16.75 3.63
CA SER A 202 -7.35 16.51 2.23
C SER A 202 -7.37 17.80 1.43
N THR A 203 -6.26 18.12 0.77
CA THR A 203 -6.20 19.20 -0.22
C THR A 203 -6.78 18.77 -1.58
N ILE A 204 -6.98 17.47 -1.80
CA ILE A 204 -7.57 16.91 -3.01
C ILE A 204 -9.10 16.93 -2.88
N PRO A 205 -9.84 17.48 -3.86
CA PRO A 205 -11.30 17.42 -3.87
C PRO A 205 -11.83 16.00 -3.77
N LYS A 206 -12.95 15.82 -3.05
CA LYS A 206 -13.56 14.51 -2.78
C LYS A 206 -13.71 13.63 -4.03
N ASP A 207 -14.34 14.14 -5.09
CA ASP A 207 -14.60 13.37 -6.31
C ASP A 207 -13.32 13.05 -7.10
N THR A 208 -12.33 13.94 -7.02
CA THR A 208 -10.98 13.70 -7.56
C THR A 208 -10.28 12.58 -6.79
N LEU A 209 -10.35 12.56 -5.46
CA LEU A 209 -9.74 11.51 -4.65
C LEU A 209 -10.42 10.15 -4.85
N VAL A 210 -11.75 10.11 -5.01
CA VAL A 210 -12.48 8.90 -5.43
C VAL A 210 -11.96 8.39 -6.78
N THR A 211 -11.72 9.29 -7.73
CA THR A 211 -11.16 8.93 -9.04
C THR A 211 -9.75 8.36 -8.90
N HIS A 212 -8.89 8.99 -8.08
CA HIS A 212 -7.54 8.51 -7.79
C HIS A 212 -7.58 7.11 -7.15
N LEU A 213 -8.50 6.84 -6.21
CA LEU A 213 -8.68 5.54 -5.57
C LEU A 213 -9.00 4.43 -6.57
N ILE A 214 -9.88 4.68 -7.54
CA ILE A 214 -10.20 3.73 -8.61
C ILE A 214 -8.96 3.41 -9.44
N ILE A 215 -8.19 4.45 -9.82
CA ILE A 215 -6.94 4.29 -10.57
C ILE A 215 -5.94 3.47 -9.75
N ALA A 216 -5.76 3.80 -8.47
CA ALA A 216 -4.84 3.11 -7.57
C ALA A 216 -5.24 1.65 -7.37
N LYS A 217 -6.54 1.36 -7.26
CA LYS A 217 -7.02 -0.03 -7.16
C LYS A 217 -6.77 -0.83 -8.42
N CYS A 218 -6.97 -0.22 -9.59
CA CYS A 218 -6.64 -0.85 -10.87
C CYS A 218 -5.14 -1.14 -10.96
N TRP A 219 -4.30 -0.18 -10.57
CA TRP A 219 -2.84 -0.38 -10.51
C TRP A 219 -2.43 -1.51 -9.57
N ILE A 220 -2.99 -1.57 -8.35
CA ILE A 220 -2.74 -2.65 -7.39
C ILE A 220 -3.12 -4.01 -7.97
N MET A 221 -4.25 -4.12 -8.67
CA MET A 221 -4.62 -5.37 -9.36
C MET A 221 -3.53 -5.81 -10.35
N ILE A 222 -3.00 -4.88 -11.15
CA ILE A 222 -1.90 -5.16 -12.10
C ILE A 222 -0.62 -5.59 -11.36
N GLU A 223 -0.24 -4.89 -10.28
CA GLU A 223 0.92 -5.26 -9.46
C GLU A 223 0.75 -6.67 -8.87
N VAL A 224 -0.41 -6.98 -8.29
CA VAL A 224 -0.68 -8.30 -7.68
C VAL A 224 -0.57 -9.42 -8.70
N VAL A 225 -1.17 -9.26 -9.88
CA VAL A 225 -1.07 -10.26 -10.96
C VAL A 225 0.39 -10.52 -11.33
N ASN A 226 1.15 -9.45 -11.58
CA ASN A 226 2.55 -9.56 -11.96
C ASN A 226 3.41 -10.20 -10.86
N ILE A 227 3.16 -9.87 -9.59
CA ILE A 227 3.87 -10.46 -8.44
C ILE A 227 3.60 -11.97 -8.36
N LEU A 228 2.33 -12.38 -8.47
CA LEU A 228 1.94 -13.79 -8.39
C LEU A 228 2.59 -14.63 -9.50
N VAL A 229 2.51 -14.15 -10.74
CA VAL A 229 3.06 -14.80 -11.93
C VAL A 229 4.58 -14.90 -11.84
N ASN A 230 5.27 -13.79 -11.54
CA ASN A 230 6.74 -13.77 -11.47
C ASN A 230 7.28 -14.67 -10.36
N ARG A 231 6.55 -14.81 -9.25
CA ARG A 231 6.97 -15.63 -8.10
C ARG A 231 6.48 -17.08 -8.16
N LYS A 232 5.73 -17.45 -9.20
CA LYS A 232 5.15 -18.79 -9.38
C LYS A 232 4.43 -19.29 -8.12
N LYS A 233 3.63 -18.42 -7.50
CA LYS A 233 2.93 -18.74 -6.25
C LYS A 233 1.90 -19.86 -6.50
N PRO A 234 1.77 -20.87 -5.61
CA PRO A 234 0.80 -21.95 -5.78
C PRO A 234 -0.64 -21.46 -5.98
N GLU A 235 -0.97 -20.32 -5.37
CA GLU A 235 -2.30 -19.72 -5.39
C GLU A 235 -2.56 -18.85 -6.62
N THR A 236 -1.59 -18.69 -7.53
CA THR A 236 -1.69 -17.76 -8.68
C THR A 236 -2.99 -17.94 -9.45
N GLU A 237 -3.34 -19.17 -9.81
CA GLU A 237 -4.53 -19.46 -10.61
C GLU A 237 -5.84 -19.15 -9.86
N LEU A 238 -5.86 -19.29 -8.53
CA LEU A 238 -7.01 -18.90 -7.72
C LEU A 238 -7.29 -17.40 -7.82
N TYR A 239 -6.24 -16.58 -7.69
CA TYR A 239 -6.35 -15.12 -7.80
C TYR A 239 -6.68 -14.68 -9.22
N LEU A 240 -6.05 -15.27 -10.24
CA LEU A 240 -6.35 -14.95 -11.65
C LEU A 240 -7.81 -15.25 -11.99
N ASN A 241 -8.33 -16.40 -11.56
CA ASN A 241 -9.74 -16.75 -11.77
C ASN A 241 -10.69 -15.80 -11.05
N TRP A 242 -10.36 -15.40 -9.82
CA TRP A 242 -11.14 -14.39 -9.11
C TRP A 242 -11.18 -13.06 -9.88
N TYR A 243 -10.03 -12.56 -10.38
CA TYR A 243 -10.01 -11.33 -11.17
C TYR A 243 -10.74 -11.47 -12.51
N ARG A 244 -10.59 -12.59 -13.23
CA ARG A 244 -11.33 -12.87 -14.47
C ARG A 244 -12.83 -12.78 -14.28
N GLN A 245 -13.33 -13.27 -13.14
CA GLN A 245 -14.75 -13.26 -12.82
C GLN A 245 -15.27 -11.88 -12.39
N HIS A 246 -14.48 -11.07 -11.68
CA HIS A 246 -14.96 -9.85 -11.03
C HIS A 246 -14.49 -8.54 -11.67
N ALA A 247 -13.31 -8.51 -12.30
CA ALA A 247 -12.74 -7.29 -12.87
C ALA A 247 -13.57 -6.68 -14.01
N PRO A 248 -14.16 -7.45 -14.96
CA PRO A 248 -14.90 -6.87 -16.07
C PRO A 248 -16.10 -6.00 -15.63
N SER A 249 -16.93 -6.51 -14.73
CA SER A 249 -18.10 -5.77 -14.21
C SER A 249 -17.68 -4.59 -13.32
N TRP A 250 -16.62 -4.76 -12.54
CA TRP A 250 -16.06 -3.68 -11.73
C TRP A 250 -15.52 -2.52 -12.60
N LEU A 251 -14.81 -2.82 -13.69
CA LEU A 251 -14.29 -1.83 -14.63
C LEU A 251 -15.41 -1.06 -15.32
N GLU A 252 -16.49 -1.76 -15.71
CA GLU A 252 -17.69 -1.14 -16.30
C GLU A 252 -18.34 -0.15 -15.32
N ALA A 253 -18.52 -0.55 -14.06
CA ALA A 253 -19.05 0.33 -13.01
C ALA A 253 -18.16 1.56 -12.80
N CYS A 254 -16.83 1.39 -12.77
CA CYS A 254 -15.87 2.48 -12.59
C CYS A 254 -15.83 3.46 -13.76
N ALA A 255 -16.05 2.99 -14.99
CA ALA A 255 -16.08 3.85 -16.18
C ALA A 255 -17.21 4.89 -16.10
N SER A 256 -18.31 4.60 -15.39
CA SER A 256 -19.42 5.54 -15.20
C SER A 256 -19.03 6.75 -14.34
N VAL A 257 -18.23 6.56 -13.29
CA VAL A 257 -17.78 7.62 -12.38
C VAL A 257 -16.82 8.57 -13.07
N GLN A 258 -15.93 8.02 -13.89
CA GLN A 258 -14.88 8.79 -14.55
C GLN A 258 -15.36 9.70 -15.68
N LYS A 259 -16.60 9.52 -16.17
CA LYS A 259 -17.20 10.41 -17.18
C LYS A 259 -17.65 11.76 -16.61
N TYR A 260 -17.86 11.87 -15.29
CA TYR A 260 -18.40 13.07 -14.65
C TYR A 260 -17.36 13.94 -13.95
N SER A 261 -16.08 13.53 -13.94
CA SER A 261 -14.99 14.22 -13.24
C SER A 261 -14.12 15.10 -14.17
N ARG A 262 -14.66 15.57 -15.30
CA ARG A 262 -13.97 16.48 -16.23
C ARG A 262 -14.25 17.94 -15.89
#